data_AF-A0A5A7PNG0-F1
#
_entry.id   AF-A0A5A7PNG0-F1
#
_cell.length_a   1.000
_cell.length_b   1.000
_cell.length_c   1.000
_cell.angle_alpha   90.00
_cell.angle_beta   90.00
_cell.angle_gamma   90.00
#
_symmetry.space_group_name_H-M   'P 1'
#
loop_
_entity.id
_entity.type
_entity.pdbx_description
1 polymer ?
#
loop_
_entity_poly.entity_id
_entity_poly.type
_entity_poly.pdbx_seq_one_letter_code
_entity_poly.pdbx_strand_id
1 'polypeptide(L)'
;MLRYRKLFSIAPRYYNGRNLSNPKIRSKHPCQWTSTRFLDIYQMGNKQAIEKERARLKDEMSRGYFADMSELKQHGGKIAMANKIIIPSMAAVKFPTIEVNNSDGSSLKLPITSDANDVNVTKSDIPKASLLCLSFRASSQHMVDSWSAPFLNTFGNSSDVRLYEVSFIDSWLLTRSPIKKLLLKIMRKPKPEGEQNVLQRRIVYSFGDHYYFRKELKILNLLTGYVFLLDNLGRIRWQGFGLATEDEIRSLLSCTSLLLDKK
;
A
#
# COMPACT_ATOMS: atom_id res chain seq x y z
N MET A 1 -8.01 -59.60 -37.24
CA MET A 1 -9.01 -60.47 -36.59
C MET A 1 -9.70 -59.69 -35.47
N LEU A 2 -11.00 -59.96 -35.24
CA LEU A 2 -11.96 -59.43 -34.24
C LEU A 2 -13.11 -58.65 -34.90
N ARG A 3 -14.03 -59.34 -35.59
CA ARG A 3 -15.31 -59.94 -35.13
C ARG A 3 -16.35 -58.93 -34.60
N TYR A 4 -17.28 -58.61 -35.50
CA TYR A 4 -18.65 -58.14 -35.26
C TYR A 4 -19.48 -59.12 -34.42
N ARG A 5 -20.38 -58.59 -33.57
CA ARG A 5 -21.69 -59.20 -33.26
C ARG A 5 -22.71 -58.13 -32.81
N LYS A 6 -23.75 -57.95 -33.64
CA LYS A 6 -25.13 -57.53 -33.30
C LYS A 6 -25.76 -58.59 -32.37
N LEU A 7 -26.84 -58.44 -31.60
CA LEU A 7 -27.96 -57.51 -31.37
C LEU A 7 -28.60 -58.01 -30.05
N PHE A 8 -29.35 -57.18 -29.30
CA PHE A 8 -30.73 -57.47 -28.86
C PHE A 8 -31.29 -56.30 -28.03
N SER A 9 -32.49 -55.90 -28.43
CA SER A 9 -33.34 -54.83 -27.90
C SER A 9 -33.98 -55.20 -26.56
N ILE A 10 -34.02 -54.28 -25.60
CA ILE A 10 -35.07 -54.21 -24.58
C ILE A 10 -35.33 -52.74 -24.25
N ALA A 11 -36.51 -52.23 -24.63
CA ALA A 11 -37.06 -51.00 -24.06
C ALA A 11 -37.68 -51.32 -22.69
N PRO A 12 -37.68 -50.36 -21.75
CA PRO A 12 -38.96 -50.09 -21.11
C PRO A 12 -39.24 -48.62 -20.78
N ARG A 13 -40.52 -48.29 -20.98
CA ARG A 13 -41.41 -47.52 -20.08
C ARG A 13 -41.20 -46.03 -19.93
N TYR A 14 -42.10 -45.31 -20.61
CA TYR A 14 -42.79 -44.14 -20.08
C TYR A 14 -43.13 -44.29 -18.60
N TYR A 15 -42.71 -43.31 -17.79
CA TYR A 15 -43.39 -42.95 -16.55
C TYR A 15 -43.61 -41.45 -16.52
N ASN A 16 -44.89 -41.09 -16.63
CA ASN A 16 -45.43 -39.78 -16.30
C ASN A 16 -45.51 -39.71 -14.77
N GLY A 17 -45.04 -38.62 -14.16
CA GLY A 17 -45.03 -38.48 -12.71
C GLY A 17 -44.58 -37.10 -12.28
N ARG A 18 -45.42 -36.09 -12.55
CA ARG A 18 -45.34 -34.78 -11.91
C ARG A 18 -45.46 -34.98 -10.39
N ASN A 19 -44.46 -34.55 -9.64
CA ASN A 19 -44.54 -33.82 -8.36
C ASN A 19 -43.13 -33.69 -7.77
N LEU A 20 -42.36 -32.75 -8.32
CA LEU A 20 -41.21 -32.19 -7.61
C LEU A 20 -41.75 -31.11 -6.65
N SER A 21 -41.88 -31.52 -5.40
CA SER A 21 -42.02 -30.64 -4.25
C SER A 21 -40.94 -29.55 -4.31
N ASN A 22 -41.38 -28.29 -4.35
CA ASN A 22 -40.53 -27.13 -4.11
C ASN A 22 -39.89 -27.24 -2.72
N PRO A 23 -38.57 -27.38 -2.55
CA PRO A 23 -37.96 -26.89 -1.34
C PRO A 23 -37.85 -25.37 -1.51
N LYS A 24 -38.60 -24.63 -0.70
CA LYS A 24 -38.33 -23.20 -0.47
C LYS A 24 -36.87 -23.07 -0.05
N ILE A 25 -35.98 -22.74 -0.99
CA ILE A 25 -34.63 -22.29 -0.68
C ILE A 25 -34.80 -20.95 0.00
N ARG A 26 -34.83 -20.99 1.33
CA ARG A 26 -34.69 -19.82 2.19
C ARG A 26 -33.36 -19.19 1.81
N SER A 27 -33.39 -18.10 1.05
CA SER A 27 -32.23 -17.28 0.75
C SER A 27 -31.71 -16.70 2.07
N LYS A 28 -30.86 -17.46 2.74
CA LYS A 28 -30.03 -16.93 3.80
C LYS A 28 -28.98 -16.10 3.08
N HIS A 29 -29.26 -14.82 2.86
CA HIS A 29 -28.22 -13.84 2.64
C HIS A 29 -27.27 -13.94 3.82
N PRO A 30 -25.99 -14.36 3.65
CA PRO A 30 -25.01 -14.03 4.64
C PRO A 30 -24.72 -12.55 4.41
N CYS A 31 -25.34 -11.67 5.18
CA CYS A 31 -24.85 -10.32 5.32
C CYS A 31 -23.38 -10.44 5.72
N GLN A 32 -22.49 -10.12 4.77
CA GLN A 32 -21.06 -10.01 4.99
C GLN A 32 -20.84 -8.82 5.92
N TRP A 33 -20.98 -9.07 7.22
CA TRP A 33 -20.52 -8.17 8.27
C TRP A 33 -19.00 -8.31 8.37
N THR A 34 -18.28 -7.70 7.44
CA THR A 34 -16.83 -7.51 7.59
C THR A 34 -16.56 -6.13 8.17
N SER A 35 -16.92 -5.95 9.46
CA SER A 35 -16.23 -5.03 10.39
C SER A 35 -16.84 -5.15 11.79
N THR A 36 -16.64 -6.28 12.46
CA THR A 36 -16.95 -6.38 13.90
C THR A 36 -15.81 -5.78 14.72
N ARG A 37 -15.74 -4.44 14.78
CA ARG A 37 -15.22 -3.71 15.97
C ARG A 37 -16.29 -3.74 17.07
N PHE A 38 -16.76 -4.93 17.45
CA PHE A 38 -17.95 -5.13 18.29
C PHE A 38 -17.70 -4.91 19.80
N LEU A 39 -16.52 -4.47 20.23
CA LEU A 39 -16.22 -4.28 21.65
C LEU A 39 -15.49 -2.96 21.91
N ASP A 40 -16.07 -1.85 21.45
CA ASP A 40 -15.73 -0.52 21.94
C ASP A 40 -16.94 0.07 22.71
N ILE A 41 -17.36 -0.66 23.74
CA ILE A 41 -18.53 -0.35 24.59
C ILE A 41 -18.36 1.02 25.28
N TYR A 42 -17.12 1.51 25.39
CA TYR A 42 -16.79 2.78 26.04
C TYR A 42 -17.01 4.03 25.17
N GLN A 43 -17.23 3.89 23.85
CA GLN A 43 -17.51 5.04 22.97
C GLN A 43 -19.01 5.39 22.84
N MET A 44 -19.91 4.62 23.44
CA MET A 44 -21.36 4.81 23.30
C MET A 44 -21.92 6.11 23.91
N GLY A 45 -21.14 6.80 24.76
CA GLY A 45 -21.58 8.01 25.46
C GLY A 45 -21.31 9.33 24.73
N ASN A 46 -20.44 9.36 23.72
CA ASN A 46 -20.02 10.61 23.08
C ASN A 46 -20.65 10.76 21.67
N LYS A 47 -21.75 11.53 21.60
CA LYS A 47 -22.49 11.77 20.35
C LYS A 47 -21.59 12.31 19.22
N GLN A 48 -20.65 13.19 19.54
CA GLN A 48 -19.74 13.78 18.55
C GLN A 48 -18.76 12.75 17.98
N ALA A 49 -18.22 11.86 18.83
CA ALA A 49 -17.33 10.80 18.38
C ALA A 49 -18.06 9.80 17.45
N ILE A 50 -19.30 9.44 17.81
CA ILE A 50 -20.15 8.56 16.99
C ILE A 50 -20.47 9.19 15.63
N GLU A 51 -20.81 10.48 15.61
CA GLU A 51 -21.11 11.19 14.36
C GLU A 51 -19.89 11.30 13.45
N LYS A 52 -18.72 11.59 14.03
CA LYS A 52 -17.44 11.61 13.31
C LYS A 52 -17.12 10.24 12.71
N GLU A 53 -17.30 9.16 13.47
CA GLU A 53 -17.11 7.79 12.96
C GLU A 53 -18.12 7.43 11.87
N ARG A 54 -19.39 7.85 12.00
CA ARG A 54 -20.38 7.68 10.93
C ARG A 54 -19.98 8.41 9.65
N ALA A 55 -19.50 9.65 9.77
CA ALA A 55 -19.02 10.42 8.62
C ALA A 55 -17.81 9.75 7.95
N ARG A 56 -16.87 9.24 8.74
CA ARG A 56 -15.72 8.46 8.27
C ARG A 56 -16.13 7.21 7.51
N LEU A 57 -17.01 6.39 8.11
CA LEU A 57 -17.54 5.19 7.47
C LEU A 57 -18.29 5.51 6.19
N LYS A 58 -19.09 6.59 6.18
CA LYS A 58 -19.80 7.04 4.98
C LYS A 58 -18.83 7.41 3.87
N ASP A 59 -17.75 8.11 4.18
CA ASP A 59 -16.71 8.47 3.21
C ASP A 59 -15.95 7.24 2.69
N GLU A 60 -15.55 6.31 3.57
CA GLU A 60 -14.91 5.05 3.12
C GLU A 60 -15.85 4.18 2.26
N MET A 61 -17.14 4.18 2.56
CA MET A 61 -18.14 3.48 1.74
C MET A 61 -18.46 4.23 0.44
N SER A 62 -18.30 5.55 0.40
CA SER A 62 -18.61 6.37 -0.78
C SER A 62 -17.73 5.99 -1.98
N ARG A 63 -16.49 5.55 -1.70
CA ARG A 63 -15.55 5.09 -2.71
C ARG A 63 -15.41 3.58 -2.62
N GLY A 64 -16.20 2.88 -3.43
CA GLY A 64 -16.16 1.42 -3.48
C GLY A 64 -14.87 0.87 -4.10
N TYR A 65 -14.45 -0.32 -3.67
CA TYR A 65 -13.33 -1.07 -4.26
C TYR A 65 -13.44 -1.23 -5.79
N PHE A 66 -14.66 -1.37 -6.31
CA PHE A 66 -14.91 -1.44 -7.75
C PHE A 66 -14.57 -0.14 -8.49
N ALA A 67 -14.77 1.02 -7.84
CA ALA A 67 -14.39 2.31 -8.42
C ALA A 67 -12.87 2.39 -8.57
N ASP A 68 -12.12 2.04 -7.52
CA ASP A 68 -10.65 1.97 -7.56
C ASP A 68 -10.14 1.02 -8.65
N MET A 69 -10.79 -0.13 -8.81
CA MET A 69 -10.45 -1.09 -9.87
C MET A 69 -10.74 -0.54 -11.26
N SER A 70 -11.88 0.16 -11.44
CA SER A 70 -12.25 0.75 -12.73
C SER A 70 -11.30 1.89 -13.13
N GLU A 71 -10.93 2.75 -12.19
CA GLU A 71 -9.97 3.84 -12.40
C GLU A 71 -8.58 3.29 -12.71
N LEU A 72 -8.16 2.24 -11.99
CA LEU A 72 -6.90 1.55 -12.28
C LEU A 72 -6.88 0.97 -13.69
N LYS A 73 -7.98 0.36 -14.15
CA LYS A 73 -8.08 -0.18 -15.51
C LYS A 73 -8.09 0.89 -16.58
N GLN A 74 -8.75 2.03 -16.32
CA GLN A 74 -8.86 3.13 -17.28
C GLN A 74 -7.55 3.92 -17.43
N HIS A 75 -6.88 4.18 -16.31
CA HIS A 75 -5.70 5.08 -16.28
C HIS A 75 -4.39 4.37 -15.93
N GLY A 76 -4.38 3.05 -15.76
CA GLY A 76 -3.19 2.29 -15.37
C GLY A 76 -2.65 2.66 -13.98
N GLY A 77 -3.48 3.26 -13.13
CA GLY A 77 -3.07 3.82 -11.83
C GLY A 77 -2.48 5.23 -11.89
N LYS A 78 -2.56 5.92 -13.04
CA LYS A 78 -2.23 7.34 -13.13
C LYS A 78 -3.38 8.19 -12.60
N ILE A 79 -3.24 8.63 -11.35
CA ILE A 79 -4.19 9.57 -10.72
C ILE A 79 -3.93 11.01 -11.19
N ALA A 80 -2.66 11.36 -11.36
CA ALA A 80 -2.21 12.62 -11.91
C ALA A 80 -0.85 12.42 -12.60
N MET A 81 -0.48 13.39 -13.44
CA MET A 81 0.88 13.46 -13.97
C MET A 81 1.87 13.73 -12.85
N ALA A 82 3.02 13.04 -12.85
CA ALA A 82 4.08 13.36 -11.92
C ALA A 82 4.61 14.78 -12.16
N ASN A 83 5.17 15.38 -11.12
CA ASN A 83 5.73 16.72 -11.23
C ASN A 83 6.92 16.71 -12.20
N LYS A 84 6.98 17.67 -13.13
CA LYS A 84 8.15 17.80 -14.03
C LYS A 84 9.30 18.55 -13.37
N ILE A 85 8.97 19.48 -12.47
CA ILE A 85 9.90 20.39 -11.81
C ILE A 85 9.78 20.20 -10.31
N ILE A 86 10.89 20.39 -9.60
CA ILE A 86 10.93 20.33 -8.15
C ILE A 86 10.04 21.41 -7.52
N ILE A 87 9.26 21.03 -6.50
CA ILE A 87 8.46 21.98 -5.72
C ILE A 87 9.42 22.89 -4.92
N PRO A 88 9.27 24.22 -4.99
CA PRO A 88 10.04 25.15 -4.16
C PRO A 88 9.80 24.89 -2.67
N SER A 89 10.85 25.03 -1.84
CA SER A 89 10.78 24.75 -0.40
C SER A 89 9.71 25.55 0.35
N MET A 90 9.35 26.74 -0.14
CA MET A 90 8.31 27.61 0.44
C MET A 90 6.88 27.11 0.19
N ALA A 91 6.66 26.33 -0.89
CA ALA A 91 5.36 25.79 -1.25
C ALA A 91 5.25 24.29 -0.91
N ALA A 92 6.34 23.67 -0.45
CA ALA A 92 6.41 22.26 -0.15
C ALA A 92 5.68 21.94 1.17
N VAL A 93 4.76 20.98 1.11
CA VAL A 93 4.00 20.49 2.27
C VAL A 93 4.85 19.49 3.05
N LYS A 94 4.78 19.51 4.40
CA LYS A 94 5.47 18.54 5.25
C LYS A 94 4.81 17.17 5.10
N PHE A 95 5.61 16.12 4.95
CA PHE A 95 5.09 14.76 4.93
C PHE A 95 4.62 14.36 6.35
N PRO A 96 3.42 13.80 6.51
CA PRO A 96 2.89 13.43 7.82
C PRO A 96 3.73 12.33 8.45
N THR A 97 3.94 12.44 9.77
CA THR A 97 4.73 11.45 10.50
C THR A 97 4.01 10.11 10.55
N ILE A 98 4.71 9.05 10.18
CA ILE A 98 4.20 7.68 10.17
C ILE A 98 5.17 6.74 10.89
N GLU A 99 4.63 5.88 11.75
CA GLU A 99 5.39 4.81 12.37
C GLU A 99 5.44 3.60 11.44
N VAL A 100 6.65 3.12 11.17
CA VAL A 100 6.89 1.95 10.32
C VAL A 100 7.76 0.94 11.05
N ASN A 101 7.62 -0.32 10.68
CA ASN A 101 8.28 -1.45 11.31
C ASN A 101 9.18 -2.13 10.29
N ASN A 102 10.41 -2.40 10.68
CA ASN A 102 11.32 -3.24 9.92
C ASN A 102 10.94 -4.71 10.09
N SER A 103 11.47 -5.57 9.20
CA SER A 103 11.27 -7.02 9.28
C SER A 103 11.93 -7.67 10.49
N ASP A 104 12.87 -7.00 11.13
CA ASP A 104 13.50 -7.43 12.40
C ASP A 104 12.63 -7.11 13.64
N GLY A 105 11.52 -6.38 13.46
CA GLY A 105 10.62 -5.97 14.53
C GLY A 105 10.99 -4.63 15.18
N SER A 106 12.08 -3.97 14.77
CA SER A 106 12.37 -2.60 15.18
C SER A 106 11.39 -1.63 14.51
N SER A 107 11.01 -0.56 15.21
CA SER A 107 10.18 0.51 14.66
C SER A 107 11.00 1.77 14.43
N LEU A 108 10.60 2.55 13.42
CA LEU A 108 11.16 3.87 13.13
C LEU A 108 10.05 4.82 12.70
N LYS A 109 10.25 6.12 12.88
CA LYS A 109 9.32 7.16 12.42
C LYS A 109 9.84 7.79 11.13
N LEU A 110 8.99 7.83 10.11
CA LEU A 110 9.26 8.53 8.85
C LEU A 110 8.44 9.84 8.81
N PRO A 111 8.95 10.91 8.20
CA PRO A 111 10.29 11.04 7.63
C PRO A 111 11.36 11.18 8.73
N ILE A 112 12.58 10.72 8.46
CA ILE A 112 13.72 10.94 9.35
C ILE A 112 14.14 12.40 9.16
N THR A 113 13.88 13.23 10.17
CA THR A 113 14.16 14.67 10.16
C THR A 113 14.99 15.06 11.37
N SER A 114 15.63 16.22 11.32
CA SER A 114 16.45 16.75 12.42
C SER A 114 15.64 17.38 13.57
N ASP A 115 14.32 17.15 13.66
CA ASP A 115 13.48 17.83 14.65
C ASP A 115 13.94 17.48 16.09
N ALA A 116 14.04 18.53 16.92
CA ALA A 116 14.93 18.71 18.08
C ALA A 116 14.71 17.82 19.33
N ASN A 117 13.96 16.71 19.25
CA ASN A 117 13.60 15.91 20.42
C ASN A 117 14.13 14.46 20.42
N ASP A 118 14.72 13.98 19.32
CA ASP A 118 15.36 12.66 19.30
C ASP A 118 16.86 12.79 19.56
N VAL A 119 17.25 12.62 20.83
CA VAL A 119 18.62 12.71 21.36
C VAL A 119 19.60 11.70 20.71
N ASN A 120 19.08 10.76 19.89
CA ASN A 120 19.84 9.65 19.30
C ASN A 120 20.14 9.78 17.80
N VAL A 121 19.69 10.83 17.09
CA VAL A 121 19.99 10.98 15.65
C VAL A 121 21.18 11.92 15.49
N THR A 122 22.34 11.38 15.10
CA THR A 122 23.48 12.23 14.77
C THR A 122 23.19 12.99 13.48
N LYS A 123 23.69 14.23 13.34
CA LYS A 123 23.45 15.09 12.16
C LYS A 123 23.88 14.42 10.83
N SER A 124 24.82 13.47 10.91
CA SER A 124 25.30 12.66 9.78
C SER A 124 24.36 11.52 9.38
N ASP A 125 23.40 11.15 10.24
CA ASP A 125 22.42 10.10 9.96
C ASP A 125 21.18 10.62 9.23
N ILE A 126 21.13 11.89 8.85
CA ILE A 126 19.99 12.49 8.16
C ILE A 126 20.27 12.54 6.67
N PRO A 127 19.50 11.82 5.85
CA PRO A 127 19.71 11.83 4.42
C PRO A 127 19.32 13.21 3.86
N LYS A 128 20.08 13.69 2.87
CA LYS A 128 19.76 14.93 2.15
C LYS A 128 18.45 14.81 1.38
N ALA A 129 18.20 13.62 0.83
CA ALA A 129 16.96 13.29 0.14
C ALA A 129 16.48 11.88 0.50
N SER A 130 15.17 11.72 0.65
CA SER A 130 14.55 10.41 0.87
C SER A 130 13.46 10.14 -0.15
N LEU A 131 13.55 9.01 -0.85
CA LEU A 131 12.46 8.53 -1.71
C LEU A 131 11.56 7.60 -0.90
N LEU A 132 10.28 7.95 -0.80
CA LEU A 132 9.25 7.11 -0.17
C LEU A 132 8.35 6.53 -1.26
N CYS A 133 8.30 5.22 -1.37
CA CYS A 133 7.36 4.51 -2.22
C CYS A 133 6.30 3.84 -1.34
N LEU A 134 5.04 4.28 -1.43
CA LEU A 134 3.94 3.80 -0.64
C LEU A 134 3.11 2.78 -1.43
N SER A 135 2.85 1.61 -0.83
CA SER A 135 1.97 0.58 -1.36
C SER A 135 0.92 0.18 -0.34
N PHE A 136 -0.37 0.37 -0.68
CA PHE A 136 -1.49 -0.03 0.18
C PHE A 136 -1.97 -1.47 -0.09
N ARG A 137 -1.58 -2.03 -1.23
CA ARG A 137 -1.91 -3.38 -1.64
C ARG A 137 -0.70 -4.03 -2.30
N ALA A 138 -0.62 -5.36 -2.20
CA ALA A 138 0.41 -6.12 -2.89
C ALA A 138 0.36 -5.92 -4.42
N SER A 139 -0.81 -5.63 -4.99
CA SER A 139 -0.98 -5.37 -6.42
C SER A 139 -0.20 -4.14 -6.89
N SER A 140 0.07 -3.13 -6.05
CA SER A 140 0.83 -1.94 -6.44
C SER A 140 2.35 -2.14 -6.38
N GLN A 141 2.84 -3.31 -5.96
CA GLN A 141 4.28 -3.54 -5.80
C GLN A 141 5.04 -3.39 -7.12
N HIS A 142 4.48 -3.91 -8.23
CA HIS A 142 5.09 -3.75 -9.56
C HIS A 142 5.21 -2.28 -9.99
N MET A 143 4.28 -1.43 -9.57
CA MET A 143 4.36 0.01 -9.78
C MET A 143 5.52 0.59 -9.00
N VAL A 144 5.62 0.27 -7.70
CA VAL A 144 6.74 0.71 -6.85
C VAL A 144 8.08 0.27 -7.41
N ASP A 145 8.20 -0.99 -7.85
CA ASP A 145 9.44 -1.54 -8.42
C ASP A 145 9.88 -0.78 -9.69
N SER A 146 8.93 -0.31 -10.51
CA SER A 146 9.22 0.50 -11.71
C SER A 146 9.90 1.84 -11.40
N TRP A 147 9.71 2.37 -10.18
CA TRP A 147 10.38 3.58 -9.71
C TRP A 147 11.65 3.28 -8.92
N SER A 148 11.59 2.28 -8.02
CA SER A 148 12.69 2.01 -7.10
C SER A 148 13.91 1.40 -7.78
N ALA A 149 13.72 0.54 -8.77
CA ALA A 149 14.83 -0.08 -9.50
C ALA A 149 15.74 0.95 -10.22
N PRO A 150 15.23 1.85 -11.09
CA PRO A 150 16.08 2.86 -11.73
C PRO A 150 16.66 3.86 -10.72
N PHE A 151 15.91 4.21 -9.69
CA PHE A 151 16.40 5.11 -8.64
C PHE A 151 17.60 4.53 -7.87
N LEU A 152 17.51 3.25 -7.48
CA LEU A 152 18.63 2.55 -6.82
C LEU A 152 19.82 2.36 -7.75
N ASN A 153 19.59 2.13 -9.04
CA ASN A 153 20.69 2.02 -9.99
C ASN A 153 21.49 3.34 -10.09
N THR A 154 20.82 4.49 -10.00
CA THR A 154 21.48 5.81 -10.06
C THR A 154 22.08 6.24 -8.72
N PHE A 155 21.35 6.09 -7.62
CA PHE A 155 21.74 6.66 -6.32
C PHE A 155 22.22 5.63 -5.30
N GLY A 156 22.25 4.34 -5.67
CA GLY A 156 22.61 3.15 -4.87
C GLY A 156 23.89 3.24 -4.03
N ASN A 157 24.83 4.08 -4.47
CA ASN A 157 26.14 4.25 -3.85
C ASN A 157 26.24 5.51 -2.96
N SER A 158 25.23 6.38 -2.96
CA SER A 158 25.23 7.65 -2.22
C SER A 158 24.70 7.52 -0.78
N SER A 159 25.52 7.78 0.24
CA SER A 159 25.06 7.80 1.65
C SER A 159 24.04 8.90 1.94
N ASP A 160 23.95 9.92 1.07
CA ASP A 160 23.08 11.07 1.22
C ASP A 160 21.61 10.78 0.84
N VAL A 161 21.35 9.64 0.20
CA VAL A 161 20.02 9.25 -0.29
C VAL A 161 19.54 7.98 0.41
N ARG A 162 18.26 7.95 0.78
CA ARG A 162 17.61 6.73 1.26
C ARG A 162 16.34 6.43 0.50
N LEU A 163 16.10 5.15 0.25
CA LEU A 163 14.86 4.65 -0.32
C LEU A 163 14.09 3.84 0.71
N TYR A 164 12.84 4.22 0.96
CA TYR A 164 11.92 3.45 1.78
C TYR A 164 10.75 2.96 0.93
N GLU A 165 10.52 1.66 0.95
CA GLU A 165 9.31 1.05 0.41
C GLU A 165 8.39 0.72 1.59
N VAL A 166 7.35 1.53 1.74
CA VAL A 166 6.39 1.45 2.84
C VAL A 166 5.18 0.65 2.37
N SER A 167 5.03 -0.56 2.91
CA SER A 167 3.85 -1.40 2.69
C SER A 167 2.86 -1.23 3.83
N PHE A 168 1.65 -0.79 3.51
CA PHE A 168 0.58 -0.57 4.47
C PHE A 168 -0.27 -1.84 4.64
N ILE A 169 -0.52 -2.20 5.89
CA ILE A 169 -1.27 -3.37 6.29
C ILE A 169 -2.47 -2.91 7.13
N ASP A 170 -3.56 -2.60 6.42
CA ASP A 170 -4.81 -2.05 6.99
C ASP A 170 -5.73 -3.13 7.60
N SER A 171 -5.18 -4.28 8.00
CA SER A 171 -5.94 -5.35 8.63
C SER A 171 -5.81 -5.31 10.15
N TRP A 172 -6.93 -5.08 10.82
CA TRP A 172 -7.00 -5.06 12.28
C TRP A 172 -6.46 -6.34 12.92
N LEU A 173 -6.71 -7.49 12.29
CA LEU A 173 -6.23 -8.80 12.77
C LEU A 173 -4.71 -8.88 12.68
N LEU A 174 -4.14 -8.38 11.57
CA LEU A 174 -2.70 -8.38 11.34
C LEU A 174 -1.95 -7.35 12.21
N THR A 175 -2.68 -6.42 12.82
CA THR A 175 -2.12 -5.43 13.77
C THR A 175 -1.87 -6.03 15.16
N ARG A 176 -2.49 -7.17 15.49
CA ARG A 176 -2.28 -7.82 16.81
C ARG A 176 -0.84 -8.27 16.98
N SER A 177 -0.21 -7.93 18.10
CA SER A 177 1.21 -8.20 18.40
C SER A 177 1.74 -9.60 18.04
N PRO A 178 1.07 -10.73 18.40
CA PRO A 178 1.57 -12.05 18.03
C PRO A 178 1.52 -12.31 16.51
N ILE A 179 0.45 -11.85 15.86
CA ILE A 179 0.24 -12.02 14.41
C ILE A 179 1.20 -11.11 13.64
N LYS A 180 1.35 -9.86 14.07
CA LYS A 180 2.32 -8.89 13.54
C LYS A 180 3.74 -9.47 13.58
N LYS A 181 4.17 -10.01 14.73
CA LYS A 181 5.50 -10.64 14.87
C LYS A 181 5.68 -11.84 13.94
N LEU A 182 4.66 -12.70 13.82
CA LEU A 182 4.69 -13.83 12.89
C LEU A 182 4.79 -13.36 11.44
N LEU A 183 3.98 -12.38 11.04
CA LEU A 183 3.97 -11.84 9.69
C LEU A 183 5.33 -11.23 9.34
N LEU A 184 5.90 -10.41 10.22
CA LEU A 184 7.24 -9.82 10.02
C LEU A 184 8.32 -10.90 9.87
N LYS A 185 8.21 -12.00 10.63
CA LYS A 185 9.12 -13.15 10.51
C LYS A 185 9.00 -13.87 9.17
N ILE A 186 7.77 -14.02 8.64
CA ILE A 186 7.52 -14.63 7.32
C ILE A 186 7.99 -13.71 6.19
N MET A 187 7.76 -12.40 6.33
CA MET A 187 8.12 -11.39 5.34
C MET A 187 9.60 -10.97 5.40
N ARG A 188 10.38 -11.57 6.30
CA ARG A 188 11.82 -11.38 6.37
C ARG A 188 12.44 -12.02 5.13
N LYS A 189 12.70 -11.19 4.12
CA LYS A 189 13.44 -11.63 2.93
C LYS A 189 14.81 -12.16 3.36
N PRO A 190 15.29 -13.27 2.77
CA PRO A 190 16.66 -13.73 2.99
C PRO A 190 17.60 -12.58 2.63
N LYS A 191 18.65 -12.38 3.43
CA LYS A 191 19.69 -11.41 3.09
C LYS A 191 20.27 -11.85 1.73
N PRO A 192 20.37 -10.94 0.74
CA PRO A 192 21.05 -11.29 -0.49
C PRO A 192 22.49 -11.71 -0.15
N GLU A 193 22.84 -12.96 -0.46
CA GLU A 193 24.20 -13.48 -0.38
C GLU A 193 24.98 -12.87 -1.55
N GLY A 194 25.61 -11.72 -1.32
CA GLY A 194 26.42 -11.08 -2.33
C GLY A 194 26.37 -9.56 -2.22
N GLU A 195 27.55 -9.00 -1.93
CA GLU A 195 27.91 -7.59 -2.03
C GLU A 195 27.31 -6.61 -1.02
N GLN A 196 28.23 -5.86 -0.42
CA GLN A 196 28.05 -4.86 0.62
C GLN A 196 27.36 -3.57 0.12
N ASN A 197 26.48 -3.66 -0.88
CA ASN A 197 25.61 -2.57 -1.39
C ASN A 197 24.29 -2.46 -0.57
N VAL A 198 24.29 -2.99 0.65
CA VAL A 198 23.10 -3.38 1.44
C VAL A 198 22.36 -2.20 2.12
N LEU A 199 22.76 -0.93 1.90
CA LEU A 199 22.32 0.15 2.80
C LEU A 199 21.19 1.07 2.31
N GLN A 200 20.64 0.89 1.10
CA GLN A 200 19.69 1.88 0.57
C GLN A 200 18.23 1.48 0.43
N ARG A 201 17.90 0.25 0.00
CA ARG A 201 16.49 -0.18 -0.12
C ARG A 201 15.98 -0.72 1.21
N ARG A 202 15.21 0.08 1.93
CA ARG A 202 14.58 -0.32 3.20
C ARG A 202 13.11 -0.63 2.98
N ILE A 203 12.76 -1.92 3.05
CA ILE A 203 11.35 -2.36 3.02
C ILE A 203 10.81 -2.30 4.45
N VAL A 204 9.78 -1.49 4.64
CA VAL A 204 9.19 -1.21 5.96
C VAL A 204 7.66 -1.35 5.91
N TYR A 205 7.07 -1.66 7.06
CA TYR A 205 5.67 -2.02 7.18
C TYR A 205 4.95 -1.10 8.16
N SER A 206 3.86 -0.48 7.72
CA SER A 206 2.97 0.27 8.61
C SER A 206 1.70 -0.52 8.85
N PHE A 207 1.36 -0.74 10.12
CA PHE A 207 0.22 -1.54 10.55
C PHE A 207 -0.81 -0.65 11.22
N GLY A 208 -2.08 -0.86 10.89
CA GLY A 208 -3.18 -0.17 11.55
C GLY A 208 -4.06 0.60 10.59
N ASP A 209 -4.75 1.61 11.12
CA ASP A 209 -5.71 2.42 10.37
C ASP A 209 -5.04 3.70 9.88
N HIS A 210 -4.87 3.81 8.56
CA HIS A 210 -4.20 4.95 7.94
C HIS A 210 -5.19 5.95 7.31
N TYR A 211 -6.47 5.93 7.72
CA TYR A 211 -7.50 6.80 7.16
C TYR A 211 -7.08 8.28 7.10
N TYR A 212 -6.66 8.86 8.24
CA TYR A 212 -6.31 10.28 8.31
C TYR A 212 -5.03 10.60 7.52
N PHE A 213 -4.02 9.74 7.61
CA PHE A 213 -2.79 9.84 6.81
C PHE A 213 -3.10 9.87 5.31
N ARG A 214 -3.99 8.98 4.84
CA ARG A 214 -4.43 8.95 3.45
C ARG A 214 -5.12 10.24 3.02
N LYS A 215 -5.98 10.82 3.88
CA LYS A 215 -6.67 12.06 3.57
C LYS A 215 -5.74 13.26 3.50
N GLU A 216 -4.75 13.34 4.39
CA GLU A 216 -3.75 14.41 4.40
C GLU A 216 -2.90 14.40 3.12
N LEU A 217 -2.48 13.23 2.66
CA LEU A 217 -1.74 13.06 1.39
C LEU A 217 -2.62 12.98 0.14
N LYS A 218 -3.94 13.15 0.28
CA LYS A 218 -4.93 13.03 -0.81
C LYS A 218 -4.80 11.72 -1.59
N ILE A 219 -4.55 10.63 -0.89
CA ILE A 219 -4.52 9.27 -1.45
C ILE A 219 -5.95 8.87 -1.80
N LEU A 220 -6.21 8.70 -3.09
CA LEU A 220 -7.55 8.40 -3.61
C LEU A 220 -7.74 6.90 -3.82
N ASN A 221 -6.86 6.29 -4.62
CA ASN A 221 -6.94 4.88 -5.01
C ASN A 221 -5.93 4.03 -4.23
N LEU A 222 -6.40 3.02 -3.51
CA LEU A 222 -5.53 2.13 -2.70
C LEU A 222 -4.80 1.07 -3.54
N LEU A 223 -5.21 0.87 -4.79
CA LEU A 223 -4.56 -0.07 -5.71
C LEU A 223 -3.37 0.56 -6.43
N THR A 224 -3.20 1.87 -6.30
CA THR A 224 -2.14 2.65 -6.96
C THR A 224 -0.93 2.78 -6.03
N GLY A 225 0.27 2.66 -6.60
CA GLY A 225 1.51 3.01 -5.91
C GLY A 225 1.76 4.52 -5.93
N TYR A 226 2.18 5.07 -4.80
CA TYR A 226 2.49 6.50 -4.66
C TYR A 226 3.96 6.68 -4.38
N VAL A 227 4.58 7.69 -4.99
CA VAL A 227 6.01 7.97 -4.83
C VAL A 227 6.18 9.42 -4.42
N PHE A 228 6.95 9.65 -3.35
CA PHE A 228 7.22 10.98 -2.82
C PHE A 228 8.73 11.15 -2.60
N LEU A 229 9.30 12.20 -3.17
CA LEU A 229 10.66 12.63 -2.87
C LEU A 229 10.62 13.68 -1.78
N LEU A 230 11.31 13.41 -0.68
CA LEU A 230 11.40 14.30 0.46
C LEU A 230 12.78 14.95 0.56
N ASP A 231 12.82 16.19 1.05
CA ASP A 231 14.07 16.82 1.48
C ASP A 231 14.46 16.39 2.92
N ASN A 232 15.64 16.85 3.36
CA ASN A 232 16.15 16.64 4.71
C ASN A 232 15.24 17.15 5.85
N LEU A 233 14.30 18.06 5.55
CA LEU A 233 13.30 18.54 6.51
C LEU A 233 11.98 17.76 6.41
N GLY A 234 11.92 16.70 5.60
CA GLY A 234 10.75 15.86 5.43
C GLY A 234 9.62 16.52 4.64
N ARG A 235 9.92 17.56 3.83
CA ARG A 235 8.92 18.19 2.96
C ARG A 235 8.87 17.51 1.61
N ILE A 236 7.68 17.40 1.04
CA ILE A 236 7.45 16.79 -0.27
C ILE A 236 7.93 17.74 -1.36
N ARG A 237 8.97 17.33 -2.09
CA ARG A 237 9.61 18.11 -3.16
C ARG A 237 9.25 17.62 -4.55
N TRP A 238 8.80 16.38 -4.66
CA TRP A 238 8.35 15.78 -5.90
C TRP A 238 7.38 14.63 -5.59
N GLN A 239 6.45 14.35 -6.49
CA GLN A 239 5.47 13.28 -6.35
C GLN A 239 5.19 12.60 -7.70
N GLY A 240 4.92 11.29 -7.63
CA GLY A 240 4.56 10.45 -8.76
C GLY A 240 3.55 9.37 -8.37
N PHE A 241 2.87 8.83 -9.37
CA PHE A 241 1.74 7.91 -9.19
C PHE A 241 1.77 6.79 -10.23
N GLY A 242 1.32 5.59 -9.84
CA GLY A 242 1.12 4.47 -10.76
C GLY A 242 2.44 3.92 -11.34
N LEU A 243 2.37 3.34 -12.54
CA LEU A 243 3.54 2.84 -13.27
C LEU A 243 4.45 3.98 -13.73
N ALA A 244 5.76 3.85 -13.55
CA ALA A 244 6.72 4.85 -14.00
C ALA A 244 6.78 4.94 -15.52
N THR A 245 6.74 6.16 -16.05
CA THR A 245 7.12 6.44 -17.45
C THR A 245 8.56 6.96 -17.50
N GLU A 246 9.23 6.81 -18.63
CA GLU A 246 10.63 7.24 -18.77
C GLU A 246 10.83 8.73 -18.47
N ASP A 247 9.90 9.59 -18.89
CA ASP A 247 9.98 11.03 -18.64
C ASP A 247 9.86 11.36 -17.15
N GLU A 248 9.00 10.64 -16.43
CA GLU A 248 8.85 10.84 -14.99
C GLU A 248 10.08 10.31 -14.23
N ILE A 249 10.69 9.21 -14.69
CA ILE A 249 11.95 8.70 -14.13
C ILE A 249 13.05 9.76 -14.33
N ARG A 250 13.20 10.31 -15.55
CA ARG A 250 14.17 11.38 -15.82
C ARG A 250 13.93 12.59 -14.91
N SER A 251 12.68 12.99 -14.74
CA SER A 251 12.31 14.09 -13.84
C SER A 251 12.66 13.78 -12.38
N LEU A 252 12.34 12.59 -11.88
CA LEU A 252 12.66 12.14 -10.53
C LEU A 252 14.16 12.16 -10.26
N LEU A 253 14.95 11.60 -11.18
CA LEU A 253 16.41 11.54 -11.05
C LEU A 253 17.01 12.95 -11.08
N SER A 254 16.58 13.80 -12.01
CA SER A 254 17.02 15.19 -12.10
C SER A 254 16.68 15.99 -10.85
N CYS A 255 15.45 15.86 -10.34
CA CYS A 255 15.02 16.54 -9.11
C CYS A 255 15.81 16.06 -7.88
N THR A 256 16.14 14.78 -7.83
CA THR A 256 16.97 14.21 -6.75
C THR A 256 18.39 14.79 -6.80
N SER A 257 19.03 14.83 -7.97
CA SER A 257 20.36 15.45 -8.11
C SER A 257 20.35 16.92 -7.66
N LEU A 258 19.33 17.69 -8.04
CA LEU A 258 19.16 19.08 -7.60
C LEU A 258 19.01 19.23 -6.08
N LEU A 259 18.49 18.23 -5.37
CA LEU A 259 18.43 18.24 -3.89
C LEU A 259 19.78 17.92 -3.27
N LEU A 260 20.59 17.08 -3.92
CA LEU A 260 21.91 16.70 -3.44
C LEU A 260 22.96 17.80 -3.63
N ASP A 261 22.84 18.58 -4.71
CA ASP A 261 23.75 19.68 -5.04
C ASP A 261 23.57 20.92 -4.15
N LYS A 262 22.39 21.07 -3.53
CA LYS A 262 22.11 22.17 -2.60
C LYS A 262 22.92 21.98 -1.31
N LYS A 263 23.98 22.76 -1.17
CA LYS A 263 24.75 22.94 0.07
C LYS A 263 24.01 23.81 1.08
#